data_AF-A0A8P4KND0-F1
#
_entry.id   AF-A0A8P4KND0-F1
#
_cell.length_a   1.000
_cell.length_b   1.000
_cell.length_c   1.000
_cell.angle_alpha   90.00
_cell.angle_beta   90.00
_cell.angle_gamma   90.00
#
_symmetry.space_group_name_H-M   'P 1'
#
loop_
_entity.id
_entity.type
_entity.pdbx_description
1 polymer ?
#
loop_
_entity_poly.entity_id
_entity_poly.type
_entity_poly.pdbx_seq_one_letter_code
_entity_poly.pdbx_strand_id
1 'polypeptide(L)'
;MLFFWSALLGALGSEEMPSGAAQQLQALHCPPCEQIHCSSRRALKLQCKGGVTTGVCGCCPVCARTEGETCGGTWDYLGKCDEGLVCVYQDSATDKADAERKGICEADLAGFKIKRVVLKKGGSLAAPAGFVKSPLSETKLTGDTFELYCDVVGNPTPEIQWWYSEINRADSFRQLWDGARKRRVSIGTAYGANAVSVLGVSRLMLDDAGTYECRASNDPGPLVSSVGAILPGRLGK
;
A
#
# COMPACT_ATOMS: atom_id res chain seq x y z
N MET A 1 85.84 -1.24 16.49
CA MET A 1 84.46 -0.72 16.53
C MET A 1 83.64 -1.65 17.41
N LEU A 2 82.93 -1.04 18.37
CA LEU A 2 82.32 -1.66 19.55
C LEU A 2 81.05 -2.43 19.19
N PHE A 3 80.87 -3.60 19.81
CA PHE A 3 79.58 -4.27 19.88
C PHE A 3 79.24 -4.65 21.32
N PHE A 4 78.03 -4.23 21.69
CA PHE A 4 77.11 -4.79 22.65
C PHE A 4 77.54 -4.94 24.12
N TRP A 5 77.03 -3.99 24.92
CA TRP A 5 76.46 -4.32 26.21
C TRP A 5 75.24 -3.42 26.46
N SER A 6 74.09 -4.02 26.78
CA SER A 6 73.30 -3.72 27.99
C SER A 6 71.85 -4.17 27.83
N ALA A 7 71.37 -4.87 28.85
CA ALA A 7 70.01 -5.34 29.04
C ALA A 7 69.05 -4.20 29.36
N LEU A 8 67.75 -4.40 29.11
CA LEU A 8 66.68 -3.74 29.87
C LEU A 8 65.39 -4.56 29.82
N LEU A 9 64.79 -4.63 31.01
CA LEU A 9 63.51 -5.24 31.36
C LEU A 9 62.31 -4.53 30.71
N GLY A 10 61.23 -5.30 30.50
CA GLY A 10 59.85 -4.83 30.36
C GLY A 10 58.96 -6.06 30.09
N ALA A 11 58.35 -6.70 31.08
CA ALA A 11 57.09 -6.35 31.74
C ALA A 11 55.89 -6.28 30.78
N LEU A 12 54.96 -7.23 30.99
CA LEU A 12 53.53 -7.27 30.67
C LEU A 12 53.05 -6.80 29.29
N GLY A 13 52.52 -7.76 28.53
CA GLY A 13 51.58 -7.52 27.45
C GLY A 13 50.48 -8.57 27.50
N SER A 14 49.59 -8.48 28.49
CA SER A 14 48.23 -9.02 28.34
C SER A 14 47.55 -8.08 27.35
N GLU A 15 47.09 -8.60 26.21
CA GLU A 15 46.32 -7.82 25.24
C GLU A 15 45.07 -7.25 25.92
N GLU A 16 45.15 -5.97 26.29
CA GLU A 16 43.99 -5.18 26.64
C GLU A 16 43.15 -5.01 25.38
N MET A 17 42.05 -5.75 25.30
CA MET A 17 40.97 -5.45 24.37
C MET A 17 40.52 -4.01 24.61
N PRO A 18 40.47 -3.15 23.58
CA PRO A 18 39.96 -1.82 23.75
C PRO A 18 38.48 -1.91 24.11
N SER A 19 38.13 -1.41 25.29
CA SER A 19 36.75 -1.07 25.65
C SER A 19 36.31 0.13 24.81
N GLY A 20 36.09 -0.12 23.52
CA GLY A 20 35.22 0.72 22.72
C GLY A 20 33.84 0.59 23.33
N ALA A 21 33.36 1.67 23.96
CA ALA A 21 31.98 1.79 24.39
C ALA A 21 31.09 1.48 23.19
N ALA A 22 30.63 0.23 23.09
CA ALA A 22 29.59 -0.15 22.18
C ALA A 22 28.37 0.66 22.61
N GLN A 23 28.08 1.74 21.87
CA GLN A 23 26.82 2.45 21.98
C GLN A 23 25.75 1.40 21.73
N GLN A 24 25.14 0.94 22.81
CA GLN A 24 24.12 -0.07 22.81
C GLN A 24 22.91 0.54 22.09
N LEU A 25 22.74 0.20 20.81
CA LEU A 25 21.55 0.55 20.04
C LEU A 25 20.35 -0.07 20.79
N GLN A 26 19.67 0.73 21.58
CA GLN A 26 18.48 0.31 22.31
C GLN A 26 17.33 0.20 21.30
N ALA A 27 17.24 -0.93 20.61
CA ALA A 27 16.11 -1.23 19.75
C ALA A 27 14.84 -1.34 20.60
N LEU A 28 13.85 -0.51 20.31
CA LEU A 28 12.54 -0.62 20.94
C LEU A 28 11.91 -1.96 20.53
N HIS A 29 11.62 -2.81 21.52
CA HIS A 29 10.95 -4.08 21.32
C HIS A 29 9.51 -3.98 21.80
N CYS A 30 8.56 -4.01 20.85
CA CYS A 30 7.13 -3.95 21.14
C CYS A 30 6.52 -5.35 21.04
N PRO A 31 5.77 -5.81 22.05
CA PRO A 31 5.02 -7.07 21.94
C PRO A 31 3.80 -6.91 20.99
N PRO A 32 3.18 -8.03 20.56
CA PRO A 32 1.94 -7.98 19.79
C PRO A 32 0.85 -7.15 20.47
N CYS A 33 0.03 -6.44 19.69
CA CYS A 33 -0.94 -5.46 20.21
C CYS A 33 -1.97 -6.09 21.17
N GLU A 34 -2.24 -7.38 21.04
CA GLU A 34 -3.14 -8.13 21.91
C GLU A 34 -2.62 -8.19 23.35
N GLN A 35 -1.30 -8.17 23.52
CA GLN A 35 -0.60 -8.23 24.81
C GLN A 35 -0.36 -6.84 25.42
N ILE A 36 -0.67 -5.76 24.69
CA ILE A 36 -0.51 -4.39 25.18
C ILE A 36 -1.79 -3.89 25.84
N HIS A 37 -1.63 -3.41 27.08
CA HIS A 37 -2.71 -2.81 27.84
C HIS A 37 -2.82 -1.32 27.51
N CYS A 38 -3.96 -0.92 26.93
CA CYS A 38 -4.23 0.48 26.61
C CYS A 38 -5.21 1.07 27.62
N SER A 39 -5.03 2.35 27.98
CA SER A 39 -5.99 3.10 28.82
C SER A 39 -7.39 3.14 28.19
N SER A 40 -7.46 3.21 26.86
CA SER A 40 -8.65 2.90 26.08
C SER A 40 -8.24 2.17 24.81
N ARG A 41 -8.95 1.11 24.44
CA ARG A 41 -8.80 0.43 23.14
C ARG A 41 -9.63 1.10 22.04
N ARG A 42 -10.53 2.03 22.39
CA ARG A 42 -11.40 2.75 21.45
C ARG A 42 -10.96 4.21 21.38
N ALA A 43 -10.54 4.64 20.19
CA ALA A 43 -10.20 6.03 19.90
C ALA A 43 -11.34 7.00 20.27
N LEU A 44 -12.59 6.61 19.99
CA LEU A 44 -13.80 7.40 20.27
C LEU A 44 -14.04 7.73 21.76
N LYS A 45 -13.35 7.05 22.69
CA LYS A 45 -13.45 7.35 24.12
C LYS A 45 -12.44 8.39 24.60
N LEU A 46 -11.48 8.77 23.76
CA LEU A 46 -10.51 9.80 24.08
C LEU A 46 -11.11 11.17 23.78
N GLN A 47 -11.04 12.07 24.74
CA GLN A 47 -11.46 13.47 24.59
C GLN A 47 -10.24 14.29 24.16
N CYS A 48 -9.84 14.13 22.90
CA CYS A 48 -8.67 14.81 22.36
C CYS A 48 -9.02 16.22 21.90
N LYS A 49 -8.09 17.16 22.12
CA LYS A 49 -8.18 18.53 21.57
C LYS A 49 -8.04 18.53 20.04
N GLY A 50 -7.17 17.64 19.54
CA GLY A 50 -6.97 17.36 18.12
C GLY A 50 -7.46 15.96 17.75
N GLY A 51 -6.89 15.41 16.68
CA GLY A 51 -7.10 14.04 16.24
C GLY A 51 -6.57 12.97 17.20
N VAL A 52 -6.63 11.72 16.75
CA VAL A 52 -6.15 10.55 17.49
C VAL A 52 -5.03 9.90 16.70
N THR A 53 -3.87 9.72 17.35
CA THR A 53 -2.73 8.98 16.82
C THR A 53 -2.51 7.70 17.62
N THR A 54 -1.37 7.05 17.42
CA THR A 54 -0.97 5.86 18.15
C THR A 54 0.27 6.12 19.00
N GLY A 55 0.35 5.46 20.16
CA GLY A 55 1.51 5.52 21.03
C GLY A 55 2.78 4.91 20.41
N VAL A 56 3.84 4.84 21.20
CA VAL A 56 5.20 4.39 20.80
C VAL A 56 5.19 3.05 20.05
N CYS A 57 4.45 2.05 20.53
CA CYS A 57 4.33 0.73 19.88
C CYS A 57 3.26 0.64 18.79
N GLY A 58 2.57 1.74 18.45
CA GLY A 58 1.56 1.76 17.40
C GLY A 58 0.20 1.12 17.73
N CYS A 59 0.05 0.49 18.91
CA CYS A 59 -1.15 -0.29 19.24
C CYS A 59 -2.25 0.50 19.99
N CYS A 60 -1.86 1.42 20.87
CA CYS A 60 -2.82 2.15 21.70
C CYS A 60 -3.19 3.50 21.09
N PRO A 61 -4.49 3.84 20.97
CA PRO A 61 -4.91 5.16 20.55
C PRO A 61 -4.53 6.19 21.63
N VAL A 62 -3.94 7.30 21.21
CA VAL A 62 -3.53 8.44 22.05
C VAL A 62 -3.88 9.75 21.35
N CYS A 63 -3.98 10.84 22.09
CA CYS A 63 -4.27 12.12 21.44
C CYS A 63 -3.09 12.61 20.60
N ALA A 64 -3.41 13.11 19.41
CA ALA A 64 -2.47 13.84 18.59
C ALA A 64 -2.01 15.12 19.30
N ARG A 65 -0.78 15.53 19.02
CA ARG A 65 -0.20 16.78 19.50
C ARG A 65 -0.63 17.92 18.58
N THR A 66 -1.24 18.93 19.18
CA THR A 66 -1.76 20.11 18.47
C THR A 66 -0.66 21.16 18.26
N GLU A 67 -0.95 22.20 17.48
CA GLU A 67 0.02 23.24 17.12
C GLU A 67 0.66 23.89 18.37
N GLY A 68 1.98 24.04 18.37
CA GLY A 68 2.77 24.54 19.48
C GLY A 68 3.06 23.50 20.57
N GLU A 69 2.49 22.29 20.52
CA GLU A 69 2.80 21.24 21.48
C GLU A 69 4.11 20.52 21.13
N THR A 70 4.81 20.06 22.17
CA THR A 70 6.00 19.22 22.00
C THR A 70 5.67 17.90 21.30
N CYS A 71 6.56 17.43 20.43
CA CYS A 71 6.47 16.16 19.72
C CYS A 71 7.85 15.49 19.57
N GLY A 72 7.85 14.24 19.08
CA GLY A 72 9.07 13.49 18.78
C GLY A 72 9.68 12.80 20.00
N GLY A 73 11.00 12.95 20.19
CA GLY A 73 11.78 12.16 21.13
C GLY A 73 12.14 10.77 20.58
N THR A 74 12.89 9.99 21.35
CA THR A 74 13.25 8.62 20.93
C THR A 74 11.99 7.77 20.80
N TRP A 75 11.72 7.23 19.62
CA TRP A 75 10.50 6.47 19.31
C TRP A 75 9.17 7.24 19.41
N ASP A 76 9.21 8.58 19.26
CA ASP A 76 8.03 9.46 19.34
C ASP A 76 7.30 9.42 20.69
N TYR A 77 8.01 9.11 21.78
CA TYR A 77 7.38 9.02 23.11
C TYR A 77 6.81 10.37 23.60
N LEU A 78 7.29 11.51 23.06
CA LEU A 78 6.71 12.83 23.33
C LEU A 78 5.42 13.08 22.54
N GLY A 79 5.08 12.21 21.60
CA GLY A 79 3.84 12.23 20.83
C GLY A 79 4.04 12.64 19.37
N LYS A 80 3.00 12.34 18.58
CA LYS A 80 2.93 12.61 17.15
C LYS A 80 1.97 13.77 16.90
N CYS A 81 2.34 14.65 15.97
CA CYS A 81 1.53 15.80 15.61
C CYS A 81 0.21 15.41 14.94
N ASP A 82 -0.77 16.29 15.04
CA ASP A 82 -2.09 16.17 14.42
C ASP A 82 -2.04 16.34 12.90
N GLU A 83 -3.15 16.01 12.24
CA GLU A 83 -3.28 16.10 10.78
C GLU A 83 -2.97 17.53 10.30
N GLY A 84 -2.04 17.66 9.34
CA GLY A 84 -1.60 18.94 8.79
C GLY A 84 -0.49 19.64 9.58
N LEU A 85 0.04 19.04 10.65
CA LEU A 85 1.16 19.55 11.43
C LEU A 85 2.42 18.68 11.24
N VAL A 86 3.59 19.32 11.30
CA VAL A 86 4.90 18.64 11.20
C VAL A 86 5.68 18.85 12.49
N CYS A 87 6.35 17.80 12.97
CA CYS A 87 7.21 17.90 14.14
C CYS A 87 8.54 18.56 13.77
N VAL A 88 8.68 19.84 14.07
CA VAL A 88 9.89 20.64 13.79
C VAL A 88 10.85 20.48 14.96
N TYR A 89 11.97 19.81 14.71
CA TYR A 89 13.04 19.66 15.69
C TYR A 89 13.82 20.96 15.81
N GLN A 90 14.03 21.44 17.03
CA GLN A 90 14.86 22.61 17.26
C GLN A 90 16.32 22.13 17.37
N ASP A 91 17.21 22.69 16.55
CA ASP A 91 18.63 22.40 16.59
C ASP A 91 19.26 22.98 17.87
N SER A 92 19.15 22.26 18.99
CA SER A 92 20.02 22.52 20.13
C SER A 92 21.39 21.90 19.84
N ALA A 93 22.26 22.71 19.23
CA ALA A 93 23.68 22.47 19.14
C ALA A 93 24.28 22.33 20.54
N THR A 94 24.43 21.09 21.00
CA THR A 94 25.55 20.68 21.87
C THR A 94 25.83 19.22 21.57
N ASP A 95 27.08 18.91 21.24
CA ASP A 95 27.62 17.57 21.04
C ASP A 95 27.41 16.70 22.29
N LYS A 96 26.22 16.13 22.41
CA LYS A 96 25.91 15.06 23.36
C LYS A 96 25.17 13.99 22.58
N ALA A 97 25.83 12.84 22.42
CA ALA A 97 25.35 11.70 21.66
C ALA A 97 24.06 11.04 22.20
N ASP A 98 23.46 11.61 23.25
CA ASP A 98 22.26 11.10 23.92
C ASP A 98 21.20 12.20 24.14
N ALA A 99 21.25 13.29 23.35
CA ALA A 99 20.24 14.34 23.40
C ALA A 99 18.99 13.92 22.61
N GLU A 100 17.94 13.63 23.35
CA GLU A 100 16.62 13.26 22.89
C GLU A 100 16.06 14.27 21.88
N ARG A 101 15.85 13.82 20.63
CA ARG A 101 15.45 14.67 19.51
C ARG A 101 14.00 15.17 19.69
N LYS A 102 13.84 16.27 20.40
CA LYS A 102 12.55 16.90 20.73
C LYS A 102 12.20 17.98 19.70
N GLY A 103 10.93 18.04 19.31
CA GLY A 103 10.41 19.07 18.41
C GLY A 103 9.13 19.72 18.91
N ILE A 104 8.60 20.66 18.13
CA ILE A 104 7.31 21.32 18.32
C ILE A 104 6.45 21.08 17.07
N CYS A 105 5.15 20.83 17.24
CA CYS A 105 4.21 20.71 16.14
C CYS A 105 3.93 22.08 15.54
N GLU A 106 4.32 22.28 14.29
CA GLU A 106 4.09 23.52 13.57
C GLU A 106 3.28 23.24 12.30
N ALA A 107 2.43 24.19 11.91
CA ALA A 107 1.78 24.14 10.61
C ALA A 107 2.84 24.21 9.51
N ASP A 108 2.72 23.38 8.48
CA ASP A 108 3.61 23.40 7.32
C ASP A 108 3.37 24.63 6.44
N LEU A 109 3.76 25.81 6.95
CA LEU A 109 3.68 27.09 6.25
C LEU A 109 4.80 27.24 5.21
N ALA A 110 5.88 26.46 5.32
CA ALA A 110 6.97 26.42 4.34
C ALA A 110 6.54 25.73 3.03
N GLY A 111 5.59 24.79 3.09
CA GLY A 111 4.85 24.27 1.92
C GLY A 111 3.81 25.24 1.34
N PHE A 112 3.49 26.34 2.04
CA PHE A 112 2.40 27.27 1.73
C PHE A 112 2.86 28.67 1.28
N LYS A 113 3.99 28.78 0.57
CA LYS A 113 4.29 30.01 -0.20
C LYS A 113 3.30 30.12 -1.37
N ILE A 114 2.38 31.06 -1.25
CA ILE A 114 1.42 31.59 -2.22
C ILE A 114 1.73 31.15 -3.66
N LYS A 115 1.18 30.01 -4.08
CA LYS A 115 0.88 29.84 -5.51
C LYS A 115 -0.24 30.82 -5.79
N ARG A 116 0.08 31.88 -6.54
CA ARG A 116 -0.90 32.66 -7.31
C ARG A 116 -2.01 31.69 -7.71
N VAL A 117 -3.23 31.92 -7.24
CA VAL A 117 -4.39 31.09 -7.57
C VAL A 117 -4.65 31.26 -9.06
N VAL A 118 -3.89 30.52 -9.87
CA VAL A 118 -4.49 29.87 -11.01
C VAL A 118 -5.41 28.86 -10.36
N LEU A 119 -6.71 29.11 -10.45
CA LEU A 119 -7.74 28.13 -10.14
C LEU A 119 -7.32 26.82 -10.83
N LYS A 120 -6.68 25.89 -10.11
CA LYS A 120 -6.63 24.51 -10.56
C LYS A 120 -8.06 24.03 -10.39
N LYS A 121 -8.81 24.05 -11.50
CA LYS A 121 -10.09 23.35 -11.63
C LYS A 121 -9.97 21.99 -10.92
N GLY A 122 -10.96 21.70 -10.09
CA GLY A 122 -11.05 20.59 -9.14
C GLY A 122 -10.13 19.41 -9.43
N GLY A 123 -9.21 19.15 -8.50
CA GLY A 123 -8.59 17.84 -8.40
C GLY A 123 -9.69 16.84 -8.07
N SER A 124 -10.05 16.01 -9.06
CA SER A 124 -11.04 14.95 -8.92
C SER A 124 -10.55 14.00 -7.82
N LEU A 125 -11.28 13.89 -6.70
CA LEU A 125 -10.93 12.98 -5.60
C LEU A 125 -10.68 11.57 -6.14
N ALA A 126 -9.51 11.02 -5.88
CA ALA A 126 -9.22 9.64 -6.26
C ALA A 126 -10.27 8.71 -5.63
N ALA A 127 -10.83 7.82 -6.45
CA ALA A 127 -11.86 6.87 -6.06
C ALA A 127 -11.44 5.47 -6.53
N PRO A 128 -11.46 4.45 -5.66
CA PRO A 128 -11.03 3.10 -6.03
C PRO A 128 -11.92 2.50 -7.12
N ALA A 129 -11.36 1.58 -7.89
CA ALA A 129 -12.11 0.83 -8.89
C ALA A 129 -13.26 0.02 -8.25
N GLY A 130 -14.42 -0.03 -8.91
CA GLY A 130 -15.58 -0.79 -8.46
C GLY A 130 -16.49 -1.20 -9.61
N PHE A 131 -17.11 -2.36 -9.51
CA PHE A 131 -18.00 -2.90 -10.55
C PHE A 131 -19.39 -2.25 -10.49
N VAL A 132 -19.84 -1.73 -11.63
CA VAL A 132 -21.24 -1.38 -11.89
C VAL A 132 -21.97 -2.57 -12.49
N LYS A 133 -21.32 -3.27 -13.43
CA LYS A 133 -21.84 -4.49 -14.06
C LYS A 133 -20.73 -5.53 -14.19
N SER A 134 -20.98 -6.69 -13.61
CA SER A 134 -20.09 -7.85 -13.68
C SER A 134 -20.41 -8.75 -14.87
N PRO A 135 -19.44 -9.57 -15.32
CA PRO A 135 -19.67 -10.59 -16.34
C PRO A 135 -20.75 -11.59 -15.88
N LEU A 136 -21.75 -11.85 -16.71
CA LEU A 136 -22.82 -12.77 -16.40
C LEU A 136 -22.49 -14.17 -16.94
N SER A 137 -22.65 -15.20 -16.11
CA SER A 137 -22.49 -16.58 -16.56
C SER A 137 -23.61 -17.01 -17.52
N GLU A 138 -23.25 -17.70 -18.59
CA GLU A 138 -24.18 -18.12 -19.64
C GLU A 138 -23.94 -19.58 -20.07
N THR A 139 -24.99 -20.20 -20.59
CA THR A 139 -24.91 -21.52 -21.23
C THR A 139 -25.07 -21.33 -22.74
N LYS A 140 -24.11 -21.81 -23.53
CA LYS A 140 -24.05 -21.62 -24.99
C LYS A 140 -23.78 -22.91 -25.73
N LEU A 141 -24.31 -23.03 -26.95
CA LEU A 141 -24.08 -24.18 -27.81
C LEU A 141 -22.79 -24.00 -28.63
N THR A 142 -22.19 -25.10 -29.05
CA THR A 142 -21.05 -25.08 -29.96
C THR A 142 -21.43 -24.36 -31.26
N GLY A 143 -20.54 -23.47 -31.71
CA GLY A 143 -20.76 -22.63 -32.90
C GLY A 143 -21.38 -21.25 -32.58
N ASP A 144 -21.94 -21.05 -31.39
CA ASP A 144 -22.51 -19.76 -30.98
C ASP A 144 -21.46 -18.65 -30.89
N THR A 145 -21.94 -17.43 -30.71
CA THR A 145 -21.14 -16.28 -30.30
C THR A 145 -21.68 -15.75 -28.98
N PHE A 146 -20.80 -15.41 -28.05
CA PHE A 146 -21.17 -14.81 -26.77
C PHE A 146 -20.38 -13.53 -26.51
N GLU A 147 -20.93 -12.70 -25.64
CA GLU A 147 -20.30 -11.48 -25.15
C GLU A 147 -20.42 -11.38 -23.62
N LEU A 148 -19.31 -11.09 -22.96
CA LEU A 148 -19.26 -10.80 -21.54
C LEU A 148 -18.98 -9.32 -21.32
N TYR A 149 -19.74 -8.72 -20.41
CA TYR A 149 -19.71 -7.29 -20.13
C TYR A 149 -19.01 -7.03 -18.79
N CYS A 150 -18.17 -6.00 -18.77
CA CYS A 150 -17.51 -5.52 -17.56
C CYS A 150 -17.58 -3.98 -17.54
N ASP A 151 -18.37 -3.43 -16.63
CA ASP A 151 -18.53 -1.98 -16.43
C ASP A 151 -17.98 -1.63 -15.04
N VAL A 152 -16.96 -0.77 -15.02
CA VAL A 152 -16.27 -0.35 -13.79
C VAL A 152 -16.19 1.16 -13.69
N VAL A 153 -16.41 1.65 -12.49
CA VAL A 153 -16.18 3.05 -12.10
C VAL A 153 -14.87 3.17 -11.35
N GLY A 154 -14.28 4.36 -11.37
CA GLY A 154 -13.07 4.68 -10.62
C GLY A 154 -12.48 5.99 -11.10
N ASN A 155 -11.69 6.64 -10.26
CA ASN A 155 -10.95 7.84 -10.62
C ASN A 155 -9.51 7.77 -10.10
N PRO A 156 -8.48 7.72 -10.95
CA PRO A 156 -8.52 7.73 -12.42
C PRO A 156 -9.35 6.56 -13.00
N THR A 157 -9.85 6.72 -14.23
CA THR A 157 -10.62 5.68 -14.91
C THR A 157 -9.84 4.35 -14.94
N PRO A 158 -10.39 3.23 -14.43
CA PRO A 158 -9.64 1.98 -14.32
C PRO A 158 -9.23 1.38 -15.66
N GLU A 159 -8.08 0.73 -15.69
CA GLU A 159 -7.65 -0.15 -16.79
C GLU A 159 -8.29 -1.54 -16.60
N ILE A 160 -8.86 -2.10 -17.67
CA ILE A 160 -9.53 -3.40 -17.66
C ILE A 160 -8.70 -4.44 -18.43
N GLN A 161 -8.55 -5.63 -17.86
CA GLN A 161 -7.90 -6.79 -18.47
C GLN A 161 -8.76 -8.05 -18.32
N TRP A 162 -8.80 -8.89 -19.35
CA TRP A 162 -9.52 -10.16 -19.34
C TRP A 162 -8.59 -11.35 -19.16
N TRP A 163 -9.02 -12.30 -18.34
CA TRP A 163 -8.31 -13.53 -18.04
C TRP A 163 -9.24 -14.73 -18.23
N TYR A 164 -8.68 -15.88 -18.58
CA TYR A 164 -9.43 -17.10 -18.87
C TYR A 164 -8.86 -18.30 -18.13
N SER A 165 -9.74 -19.13 -17.61
CA SER A 165 -9.43 -20.40 -16.96
C SER A 165 -10.36 -21.50 -17.48
N GLU A 166 -9.80 -22.67 -17.77
CA GLU A 166 -10.56 -23.83 -18.23
C GLU A 166 -11.38 -24.44 -17.07
N ILE A 167 -12.53 -25.05 -17.35
CA ILE A 167 -13.41 -25.67 -16.33
C ILE A 167 -12.64 -26.63 -15.41
N ASN A 168 -11.69 -27.39 -15.96
CA ASN A 168 -10.94 -28.42 -15.25
C ASN A 168 -9.65 -27.91 -14.60
N ARG A 169 -9.33 -26.61 -14.73
CA ARG A 169 -8.08 -26.00 -14.22
C ARG A 169 -8.34 -24.60 -13.65
N ALA A 170 -9.28 -24.53 -12.71
CA ALA A 170 -9.79 -23.28 -12.14
C ALA A 170 -8.68 -22.28 -11.70
N ASP A 171 -7.52 -22.77 -11.26
CA ASP A 171 -6.45 -21.92 -10.71
C ASP A 171 -5.43 -21.40 -11.73
N SER A 172 -5.50 -21.78 -13.01
CA SER A 172 -4.54 -21.36 -14.03
C SER A 172 -5.12 -20.33 -15.00
N PHE A 173 -5.36 -19.11 -14.49
CA PHE A 173 -5.81 -18.01 -15.34
C PHE A 173 -4.72 -17.56 -16.32
N ARG A 174 -5.09 -17.41 -17.60
CA ARG A 174 -4.24 -16.91 -18.67
C ARG A 174 -4.84 -15.63 -19.23
N GLN A 175 -4.01 -14.62 -19.44
CA GLN A 175 -4.47 -13.37 -20.02
C GLN A 175 -5.04 -13.61 -21.42
N LEU A 176 -6.18 -12.97 -21.71
CA LEU A 176 -6.76 -12.87 -23.04
C LEU A 176 -6.50 -11.48 -23.62
N TRP A 177 -6.38 -11.42 -24.94
CA TRP A 177 -6.18 -10.19 -25.70
C TRP A 177 -7.01 -10.21 -26.97
N ASP A 178 -7.24 -9.04 -27.54
CA ASP A 178 -7.95 -8.90 -28.81
C ASP A 178 -7.25 -9.70 -29.93
N GLY A 179 -8.04 -10.42 -30.72
CA GLY A 179 -7.52 -11.27 -31.80
C GLY A 179 -6.97 -12.63 -31.35
N ALA A 180 -7.02 -12.98 -30.05
CA ALA A 180 -6.65 -14.29 -29.56
C ALA A 180 -7.48 -15.43 -30.21
N ARG A 181 -6.98 -16.67 -30.08
CA ARG A 181 -7.60 -17.89 -30.63
C ARG A 181 -7.92 -17.80 -32.13
N LYS A 182 -6.92 -17.47 -32.95
CA LYS A 182 -7.06 -17.30 -34.41
C LYS A 182 -8.12 -16.24 -34.77
N ARG A 183 -8.09 -15.07 -34.09
CA ARG A 183 -9.02 -13.95 -34.29
C ARG A 183 -10.49 -14.23 -33.97
N ARG A 184 -10.76 -15.24 -33.12
CA ARG A 184 -12.12 -15.51 -32.63
C ARG A 184 -12.49 -14.65 -31.43
N VAL A 185 -11.49 -14.27 -30.63
CA VAL A 185 -11.64 -13.37 -29.49
C VAL A 185 -11.60 -11.92 -29.96
N SER A 186 -12.58 -11.14 -29.53
CA SER A 186 -12.62 -9.68 -29.70
C SER A 186 -12.73 -9.00 -28.34
N ILE A 187 -11.89 -8.01 -28.05
CA ILE A 187 -11.97 -7.23 -26.81
C ILE A 187 -12.03 -5.75 -27.17
N GLY A 188 -13.15 -5.12 -26.84
CA GLY A 188 -13.33 -3.67 -26.99
C GLY A 188 -13.49 -3.01 -25.64
N THR A 189 -12.76 -1.93 -25.38
CA THR A 189 -12.93 -1.11 -24.17
C THR A 189 -13.24 0.33 -24.54
N ALA A 190 -14.36 0.85 -24.03
CA ALA A 190 -14.78 2.23 -24.15
C ALA A 190 -14.52 2.97 -22.83
N TYR A 191 -13.87 4.12 -22.92
CA TYR A 191 -13.58 4.99 -21.78
C TYR A 191 -14.50 6.21 -21.82
N GLY A 192 -15.28 6.41 -20.77
CA GLY A 192 -16.17 7.56 -20.59
C GLY A 192 -16.22 7.96 -19.11
N ALA A 193 -17.42 8.20 -18.58
CA ALA A 193 -17.61 8.35 -17.13
C ALA A 193 -17.24 7.06 -16.37
N ASN A 194 -17.44 5.92 -17.02
CA ASN A 194 -17.02 4.59 -16.58
C ASN A 194 -16.07 4.00 -17.64
N ALA A 195 -15.33 2.95 -17.27
CA ALA A 195 -14.67 2.07 -18.24
C ALA A 195 -15.58 0.86 -18.51
N VAL A 196 -15.94 0.64 -19.77
CA VAL A 196 -16.79 -0.48 -20.18
C VAL A 196 -16.01 -1.34 -21.16
N SER A 197 -15.77 -2.60 -20.80
CA SER A 197 -15.12 -3.60 -21.65
C SER A 197 -16.08 -4.73 -22.02
N VAL A 198 -16.04 -5.13 -23.28
CA VAL A 198 -16.81 -6.24 -23.82
C VAL A 198 -15.84 -7.28 -24.40
N LEU A 199 -15.91 -8.51 -23.87
CA LEU A 199 -15.21 -9.67 -24.39
C LEU A 199 -16.17 -10.51 -25.22
N GLY A 200 -15.89 -10.62 -26.52
CA GLY A 200 -16.63 -11.49 -27.44
C GLY A 200 -15.81 -12.70 -27.87
N VAL A 201 -16.45 -13.86 -28.01
CA VAL A 201 -15.85 -15.03 -28.66
C VAL A 201 -16.80 -15.58 -29.70
N SER A 202 -16.34 -15.60 -30.95
CA SER A 202 -17.11 -16.14 -32.09
C SER A 202 -16.78 -17.60 -32.36
N ARG A 203 -17.76 -18.32 -32.94
CA ARG A 203 -17.67 -19.74 -33.31
C ARG A 203 -17.17 -20.58 -32.14
N LEU A 204 -17.98 -20.63 -31.08
CA LEU A 204 -17.64 -21.26 -29.81
C LEU A 204 -17.23 -22.73 -30.00
N MET A 205 -16.12 -23.12 -29.41
CA MET A 205 -15.62 -24.49 -29.33
C MET A 205 -15.75 -25.02 -27.89
N LEU A 206 -15.72 -26.35 -27.71
CA LEU A 206 -15.80 -26.95 -26.38
C LEU A 206 -14.68 -26.45 -25.43
N ASP A 207 -13.47 -26.26 -25.96
CA ASP A 207 -12.32 -25.77 -25.21
C ASP A 207 -12.39 -24.28 -24.85
N ASP A 208 -13.39 -23.57 -25.37
CA ASP A 208 -13.67 -22.19 -24.98
C ASP A 208 -14.57 -22.13 -23.72
N ALA A 209 -15.14 -23.25 -23.29
CA ALA A 209 -15.93 -23.33 -22.07
C ALA A 209 -15.02 -23.21 -20.84
N GLY A 210 -15.38 -22.33 -19.92
CA GLY A 210 -14.52 -21.97 -18.79
C GLY A 210 -14.96 -20.70 -18.09
N THR A 211 -14.12 -20.27 -17.17
CA THR A 211 -14.31 -19.06 -16.38
C THR A 211 -13.53 -17.91 -17.00
N TYR A 212 -14.21 -16.80 -17.24
CA TYR A 212 -13.65 -15.56 -17.75
C TYR A 212 -13.68 -14.53 -16.63
N GLU A 213 -12.53 -13.93 -16.35
CA GLU A 213 -12.32 -13.00 -15.26
C GLU A 213 -12.01 -11.62 -15.82
N CYS A 214 -12.82 -10.63 -15.43
CA CYS A 214 -12.53 -9.22 -15.66
C CYS A 214 -11.78 -8.67 -14.46
N ARG A 215 -10.57 -8.16 -14.69
CA ARG A 215 -9.74 -7.50 -13.69
C ARG A 215 -9.66 -6.01 -14.00
N ALA A 216 -9.90 -5.15 -13.01
CA ALA A 216 -9.81 -3.70 -13.17
C ALA A 216 -8.95 -3.07 -12.07
N SER A 217 -8.14 -2.08 -12.43
CA SER A 217 -7.26 -1.39 -11.48
C SER A 217 -7.09 0.09 -11.84
N ASN A 218 -7.00 0.93 -10.82
CA ASN A 218 -6.59 2.32 -10.92
C ASN A 218 -5.66 2.69 -9.76
N ASP A 219 -4.83 3.73 -9.93
CA ASP A 219 -3.85 4.17 -8.93
C ASP A 219 -4.25 5.50 -8.28
N PRO A 220 -4.20 5.65 -6.92
CA PRO A 220 -4.01 4.59 -5.93
C PRO A 220 -5.29 3.78 -5.72
N GLY A 221 -5.22 2.47 -5.86
CA GLY A 221 -6.39 1.60 -5.71
C GLY A 221 -6.02 0.11 -5.79
N PRO A 222 -6.78 -0.76 -5.11
CA PRO A 222 -6.57 -2.19 -5.22
C PRO A 222 -7.05 -2.72 -6.58
N LEU A 223 -6.47 -3.83 -7.02
CA LEU A 223 -7.01 -4.62 -8.12
C LEU A 223 -8.36 -5.21 -7.69
N VAL A 224 -9.40 -4.96 -8.47
CA VAL A 224 -10.72 -5.60 -8.30
C VAL A 224 -10.95 -6.62 -9.40
N SER A 225 -11.66 -7.71 -9.08
CA SER A 225 -11.93 -8.80 -10.02
C SER A 225 -13.35 -9.33 -9.90
N SER A 226 -13.93 -9.76 -11.03
CA SER A 226 -15.22 -10.42 -11.12
C SER A 226 -15.25 -11.43 -12.27
N VAL A 227 -16.01 -12.52 -12.12
CA VAL A 227 -15.99 -13.66 -13.04
C VAL A 227 -17.35 -13.97 -13.64
N GLY A 228 -17.35 -14.47 -14.88
CA GLY A 228 -18.49 -15.07 -15.55
C GLY A 228 -18.08 -16.37 -16.22
N ALA A 229 -18.94 -17.38 -16.20
CA ALA A 229 -18.65 -18.70 -16.76
C ALA A 229 -19.43 -18.95 -18.05
N ILE A 230 -18.80 -19.57 -19.03
CA ILE A 230 -19.46 -20.08 -20.23
C ILE A 230 -19.53 -21.61 -20.13
N LEU A 231 -20.75 -22.12 -19.99
CA LEU A 231 -21.03 -23.55 -19.87
C LEU A 231 -21.51 -24.11 -21.21
N PRO A 232 -21.12 -25.36 -21.55
CA PRO A 232 -21.60 -26.01 -22.76
C PRO A 232 -23.10 -26.35 -22.62
N GLY A 233 -23.91 -25.86 -23.56
CA GLY A 233 -25.31 -26.21 -23.68
C GLY A 233 -25.49 -27.63 -24.23
N ARG A 234 -26.55 -28.31 -23.79
CA ARG A 234 -26.98 -29.59 -24.37
C ARG A 234 -28.07 -29.31 -25.40
N LEU A 235 -27.95 -29.82 -26.62
CA LEU A 235 -29.09 -29.91 -27.51
C LEU A 235 -30.11 -30.89 -26.90
N GLY A 236 -31.34 -30.41 -26.69
CA GLY A 236 -32.46 -31.27 -26.30
C GLY A 236 -32.68 -32.34 -27.35
N LYS A 237 -32.87 -33.58 -26.88
CA LYS A 237 -33.27 -34.72 -27.71
C LYS A 237 -34.68 -34.52 -28.25
#